data_AF-N8VJE7-F1
#
_entry.id   AF-N8VJE7-F1
#
_cell.length_a   1.000
_cell.length_b   1.000
_cell.length_c   1.000
_cell.angle_alpha   90.00
_cell.angle_beta   90.00
_cell.angle_gamma   90.00
#
_symmetry.space_group_name_H-M   'P 1'
#
loop_
_entity.id
_entity.type
_entity.pdbx_description
1 polymer ?
#
loop_
_entity_poly.entity_id
_entity_poly.type
_entity_poly.pdbx_seq_one_letter_code
_entity_poly.pdbx_strand_id
1 'polypeptide(L)'
;MIKGLAITPPILGRISIGKVVEKNGKRLPEKDDQFTITSQIQSKEGWIKHPLDEQLRSKAPNQKLRTIPARMIFNDPDLNLRAEYTLFDRQTGRPVCVGNGETCQRLTNQGVEQHSCPSPDLCPLAQGGNCKPYGRLHVNLDESDELGTFIFRTTGFNSIRTLAARLSYYYAASNGLLSCLPLQLTLRGKSTTQSYRTPVYYVDLTLRDGINLQQAIQIAQDIHQQSKQSGFNQEALDGMARQGFANAQFEVNAEEGLDLVEEFYSDADETVNQGVEQTQSIARAKAKSKPNQGEGFVQEMQQGLKGSVRAVN
;
A
#
# COMPACT_ATOMS: atom_id res chain seq x y z
N MET A 1 -9.40 -1.54 31.79
CA MET A 1 -8.78 -1.47 30.45
C MET A 1 -7.61 -2.44 30.41
N ILE A 2 -7.47 -3.20 29.33
CA ILE A 2 -6.31 -4.09 29.13
C ILE A 2 -5.09 -3.20 28.87
N LYS A 3 -4.09 -3.26 29.75
CA LYS A 3 -2.84 -2.54 29.55
C LYS A 3 -2.10 -3.15 28.36
N GLY A 4 -1.61 -2.32 27.45
CA GLY A 4 -0.89 -2.77 26.25
C GLY A 4 -1.78 -3.30 25.13
N LEU A 5 -3.10 -3.16 25.22
CA LEU A 5 -3.97 -3.38 24.04
C LEU A 5 -3.66 -2.29 23.02
N ALA A 6 -3.44 -2.69 21.77
CA ALA A 6 -3.27 -1.71 20.72
C ALA A 6 -4.62 -1.21 20.22
N ILE A 7 -4.63 0.10 19.97
CA ILE A 7 -5.81 0.80 19.50
C ILE A 7 -5.45 1.27 18.10
N THR A 8 -5.93 0.53 17.12
CA THR A 8 -5.79 0.84 15.70
C THR A 8 -7.14 1.30 15.14
N PRO A 9 -7.15 2.07 14.04
CA PRO A 9 -8.40 2.47 13.40
C PRO A 9 -9.23 1.24 13.02
N PRO A 10 -10.56 1.25 13.26
CA PRO A 10 -11.43 0.16 12.82
C PRO A 10 -11.25 -0.09 11.32
N ILE A 11 -10.90 -1.31 10.96
CA ILE A 11 -10.80 -1.71 9.57
C ILE A 11 -12.22 -2.11 9.12
N LEU A 12 -12.65 -1.64 7.96
CA LEU A 12 -13.91 -1.99 7.29
C LEU A 12 -13.66 -2.96 6.12
N GLY A 13 -12.51 -2.84 5.48
CA GLY A 13 -12.14 -3.64 4.34
C GLY A 13 -10.68 -3.48 3.93
N ARG A 14 -10.32 -4.11 2.82
CA ARG A 14 -8.96 -4.13 2.27
C ARG A 14 -8.96 -3.49 0.89
N ILE A 15 -7.85 -2.87 0.54
CA ILE A 15 -7.53 -2.41 -0.81
C ILE A 15 -6.38 -3.27 -1.32
N SER A 16 -6.50 -3.83 -2.52
CA SER A 16 -5.41 -4.55 -3.18
C SER A 16 -5.19 -4.03 -4.60
N ILE A 17 -3.99 -4.26 -5.13
CA ILE A 17 -3.59 -3.95 -6.53
C ILE A 17 -3.04 -5.21 -7.21
N GLY A 18 -3.66 -6.33 -6.89
CA GLY A 18 -3.22 -7.67 -7.24
C GLY A 18 -4.21 -8.72 -6.75
N LYS A 19 -4.04 -9.94 -7.24
CA LYS A 19 -4.85 -11.10 -6.91
C LYS A 19 -3.95 -12.32 -6.75
N VAL A 20 -4.42 -13.33 -6.02
CA VAL A 20 -3.76 -14.63 -5.98
C VAL A 20 -4.30 -15.48 -7.12
N VAL A 21 -3.41 -16.06 -7.92
CA VAL A 21 -3.72 -16.98 -9.02
C VAL A 21 -3.08 -18.33 -8.78
N GLU A 22 -3.75 -19.40 -9.17
CA GLU A 22 -3.15 -20.74 -9.12
C GLU A 22 -2.42 -21.02 -10.44
N LYS A 23 -1.11 -21.28 -10.36
CA LYS A 23 -0.26 -21.69 -11.49
C LYS A 23 0.50 -22.94 -11.08
N ASN A 24 0.33 -24.03 -11.83
CA ASN A 24 0.98 -25.32 -11.58
C ASN A 24 0.74 -25.89 -10.16
N GLY A 25 -0.48 -25.76 -9.64
CA GLY A 25 -0.83 -26.23 -8.28
C GLY A 25 -0.24 -25.40 -7.14
N LYS A 26 0.36 -24.23 -7.45
CA LYS A 26 0.84 -23.26 -6.47
C LYS A 26 0.04 -21.97 -6.58
N ARG A 27 -0.36 -21.41 -5.43
CA ARG A 27 -0.95 -20.07 -5.34
C ARG A 27 0.16 -19.03 -5.39
N LEU A 28 0.10 -18.15 -6.39
CA LEU A 28 1.08 -17.09 -6.63
C LEU A 28 0.38 -15.74 -6.71
N PRO A 29 0.95 -14.67 -6.13
CA PRO A 29 0.42 -13.33 -6.34
C PRO A 29 0.69 -12.86 -7.76
N GLU A 30 -0.32 -12.27 -8.38
CA GLU A 30 -0.29 -11.63 -9.67
C GLU A 30 -0.62 -10.15 -9.49
N LYS A 31 0.29 -9.29 -9.93
CA LYS A 31 0.08 -7.84 -9.93
C LYS A 31 -1.03 -7.50 -10.91
N ASP A 32 -1.96 -6.66 -10.47
CA ASP A 32 -3.06 -6.17 -11.29
C ASP A 32 -2.86 -4.67 -11.56
N ASP A 33 -3.54 -4.16 -12.58
CA ASP A 33 -3.46 -2.75 -12.97
C ASP A 33 -4.72 -1.95 -12.61
N GLN A 34 -5.40 -2.42 -11.58
CA GLN A 34 -6.60 -1.83 -11.00
C GLN A 34 -6.65 -2.12 -9.50
N PHE A 35 -7.38 -1.29 -8.77
CA PHE A 35 -7.77 -1.54 -7.40
C PHE A 35 -8.86 -2.60 -7.33
N THR A 36 -8.82 -3.38 -6.24
CA THR A 36 -9.93 -4.21 -5.77
C THR A 36 -10.20 -3.86 -4.32
N ILE A 37 -11.47 -3.65 -3.96
CA ILE A 37 -11.89 -3.40 -2.59
C ILE A 37 -12.66 -4.60 -2.06
N THR A 38 -12.20 -5.16 -0.95
CA THR A 38 -12.82 -6.33 -0.33
C THR A 38 -13.24 -6.02 1.10
N SER A 39 -14.22 -6.76 1.60
CA SER A 39 -14.52 -6.84 3.02
C SER A 39 -13.37 -7.52 3.78
N GLN A 40 -13.54 -7.67 5.09
CA GLN A 40 -12.68 -8.50 5.95
C GLN A 40 -13.10 -9.96 6.00
N ILE A 41 -14.06 -10.38 5.17
CA ILE A 41 -14.53 -11.76 5.12
C ILE A 41 -13.80 -12.48 3.99
N GLN A 42 -13.18 -13.60 4.34
CA GLN A 42 -12.53 -14.50 3.40
C GLN A 42 -13.37 -15.79 3.25
N SER A 43 -13.66 -16.18 2.01
CA SER A 43 -14.26 -17.47 1.67
C SER A 43 -13.18 -18.43 1.15
N LYS A 44 -13.57 -19.68 0.84
CA LYS A 44 -12.67 -20.65 0.18
C LYS A 44 -12.14 -20.16 -1.17
N GLU A 45 -12.85 -19.24 -1.82
CA GLU A 45 -12.52 -18.67 -3.13
C GLU A 45 -11.70 -17.38 -3.02
N GLY A 46 -11.49 -16.87 -1.80
CA GLY A 46 -10.73 -15.66 -1.51
C GLY A 46 -11.55 -14.58 -0.81
N TRP A 47 -11.05 -13.36 -0.85
CA TRP A 47 -11.67 -12.21 -0.19
C TRP A 47 -12.99 -11.81 -0.85
N ILE A 48 -14.05 -11.65 -0.06
CA ILE A 48 -15.37 -11.23 -0.56
C ILE A 48 -15.34 -9.73 -0.88
N LYS A 49 -15.76 -9.36 -2.09
CA LYS A 49 -15.83 -7.97 -2.55
C LYS A 49 -16.70 -7.11 -1.62
N HIS A 50 -16.23 -5.91 -1.32
CA HIS A 50 -17.03 -4.92 -0.59
C HIS A 50 -18.04 -4.28 -1.56
N PRO A 51 -19.27 -3.92 -1.15
CA PRO A 51 -20.24 -3.24 -2.02
C PRO A 51 -19.68 -1.96 -2.69
N LEU A 52 -18.77 -1.27 -2.00
CA LEU A 52 -18.08 -0.09 -2.52
C LEU A 52 -17.23 -0.37 -3.78
N ASP A 53 -16.72 -1.59 -3.95
CA ASP A 53 -15.96 -1.98 -5.16
C ASP A 53 -16.81 -1.82 -6.41
N GLU A 54 -18.02 -2.37 -6.39
CA GLU A 54 -18.96 -2.30 -7.51
C GLU A 54 -19.46 -0.86 -7.73
N GLN A 55 -19.78 -0.15 -6.65
CA GLN A 55 -20.21 1.25 -6.72
C GLN A 55 -19.17 2.15 -7.38
N LEU A 56 -17.90 2.06 -6.96
CA LEU A 56 -16.83 2.85 -7.57
C LEU A 56 -16.53 2.40 -8.99
N ARG A 57 -16.55 1.09 -9.25
CA ARG A 57 -16.31 0.54 -10.58
C ARG A 57 -17.37 0.93 -11.59
N SER A 58 -18.63 1.06 -11.18
CA SER A 58 -19.74 1.53 -12.04
C SER A 58 -19.52 2.95 -12.58
N LYS A 59 -18.76 3.77 -11.84
CA LYS A 59 -18.41 5.15 -12.21
C LYS A 59 -17.06 5.24 -12.94
N ALA A 60 -16.28 4.16 -12.96
CA ALA A 60 -14.95 4.14 -13.55
C ALA A 60 -15.02 3.88 -15.07
N PRO A 61 -14.20 4.55 -15.89
CA PRO A 61 -14.07 4.25 -17.30
C PRO A 61 -13.75 2.76 -17.53
N ASN A 62 -14.46 2.12 -18.46
CA ASN A 62 -14.31 0.70 -18.80
C ASN A 62 -14.44 -0.24 -17.59
N GLN A 63 -15.16 0.20 -16.54
CA GLN A 63 -15.25 -0.53 -15.28
C GLN A 63 -13.88 -0.87 -14.71
N LYS A 64 -12.85 -0.06 -14.93
CA LYS A 64 -11.49 -0.33 -14.45
C LYS A 64 -11.08 0.68 -13.40
N LEU A 65 -10.95 0.21 -12.16
CA LEU A 65 -10.74 1.08 -11.01
C LEU A 65 -9.26 1.48 -10.89
N ARG A 66 -8.84 2.54 -11.56
CA ARG A 66 -7.47 3.07 -11.46
C ARG A 66 -7.30 4.20 -10.43
N THR A 67 -8.41 4.73 -9.94
CA THR A 67 -8.46 5.80 -8.94
C THR A 67 -9.57 5.49 -7.95
N ILE A 68 -9.34 5.72 -6.66
CA ILE A 68 -10.36 5.64 -5.61
C ILE A 68 -10.29 6.89 -4.72
N PRO A 69 -11.43 7.52 -4.39
CA PRO A 69 -11.45 8.65 -3.46
C PRO A 69 -10.94 8.20 -2.10
N ALA A 70 -10.12 9.02 -1.44
CA ALA A 70 -9.53 8.67 -0.16
C ALA A 70 -9.47 9.89 0.74
N ARG A 71 -9.82 9.71 2.02
CA ARG A 71 -9.64 10.72 3.07
C ARG A 71 -8.71 10.15 4.13
N MET A 72 -7.75 10.95 4.56
CA MET A 72 -6.90 10.59 5.71
C MET A 72 -7.70 10.81 6.99
N ILE A 73 -7.57 9.92 7.97
CA ILE A 73 -8.26 10.08 9.25
C ILE A 73 -7.48 10.99 10.20
N PHE A 74 -6.16 10.92 10.12
CA PHE A 74 -5.26 11.68 10.97
C PHE A 74 -4.56 12.78 10.19
N ASN A 75 -4.17 13.85 10.88
CA ASN A 75 -3.32 14.86 10.28
C ASN A 75 -1.87 14.39 10.22
N ASP A 76 -1.38 13.67 11.24
CA ASP A 76 -0.04 13.09 11.22
C ASP A 76 0.11 12.01 10.11
N PRO A 77 1.06 12.16 9.17
CA PRO A 77 1.37 11.15 8.15
C PRO A 77 1.61 9.74 8.70
N ASP A 78 2.32 9.60 9.81
CA ASP A 78 2.78 8.31 10.36
C ASP A 78 1.63 7.52 11.02
N LEU A 79 0.55 8.22 11.39
CA LEU A 79 -0.68 7.59 11.87
C LEU A 79 -1.52 6.99 10.73
N ASN A 80 -1.35 7.50 9.50
CA ASN A 80 -2.05 6.98 8.32
C ASN A 80 -1.23 5.90 7.61
N LEU A 81 0.09 6.09 7.44
CA LEU A 81 1.00 5.13 6.81
C LEU A 81 2.07 4.67 7.79
N ARG A 82 1.97 3.43 8.24
CA ARG A 82 3.06 2.77 8.98
C ARG A 82 3.94 2.01 8.01
N ALA A 83 5.22 2.37 7.93
CA ALA A 83 6.21 1.71 7.09
C ALA A 83 7.42 1.28 7.91
N GLU A 84 7.63 -0.03 8.02
CA GLU A 84 8.69 -0.63 8.84
C GLU A 84 9.36 -1.77 8.06
N TYR A 85 10.61 -2.07 8.36
CA TYR A 85 11.22 -3.35 7.96
C TYR A 85 10.65 -4.47 8.83
N THR A 86 10.02 -5.45 8.20
CA THR A 86 9.37 -6.56 8.92
C THR A 86 9.92 -7.90 8.45
N LEU A 87 10.15 -8.81 9.39
CA LEU A 87 10.44 -10.22 9.16
C LEU A 87 9.30 -11.03 9.76
N PHE A 88 8.64 -11.86 8.96
CA PHE A 88 7.54 -12.73 9.39
C PHE A 88 8.00 -14.17 9.59
N ASP A 89 7.50 -14.83 10.62
CA ASP A 89 7.59 -16.28 10.72
C ASP A 89 6.70 -16.92 9.65
N ARG A 90 7.29 -17.76 8.80
CA ARG A 90 6.59 -18.36 7.65
C ARG A 90 5.52 -19.38 8.03
N GLN A 91 5.60 -19.97 9.22
CA GLN A 91 4.65 -20.99 9.66
C GLN A 91 3.43 -20.39 10.35
N THR A 92 3.63 -19.29 11.05
CA THR A 92 2.61 -18.68 11.93
C THR A 92 2.07 -17.36 11.39
N GLY A 93 2.74 -16.74 10.42
CA GLY A 93 2.32 -15.44 9.91
C GLY A 93 2.64 -14.26 10.82
N ARG A 94 3.31 -14.51 11.96
CA ARG A 94 3.54 -13.50 12.99
C ARG A 94 4.85 -12.74 12.75
N PRO A 95 4.92 -11.43 13.02
CA PRO A 95 6.17 -10.70 12.94
C PRO A 95 7.16 -11.21 14.01
N VAL A 96 8.35 -11.58 13.57
CA VAL A 96 9.49 -11.98 14.41
C VAL A 96 10.37 -10.78 14.71
N CYS A 97 10.50 -9.85 13.77
CA CYS A 97 11.31 -8.65 13.93
C CYS A 97 10.65 -7.49 13.17
N VAL A 98 10.52 -6.33 13.82
CA VAL A 98 10.03 -5.08 13.24
C VAL A 98 11.04 -4.00 13.53
N GLY A 99 11.50 -3.26 12.52
CA GLY A 99 12.54 -2.25 12.68
C GLY A 99 12.45 -1.10 11.70
N ASN A 100 13.22 -0.06 11.95
CA ASN A 100 13.23 1.18 11.16
C ASN A 100 14.55 1.41 10.40
N GLY A 101 15.48 0.44 10.42
CA GLY A 101 16.81 0.59 9.82
C GLY A 101 17.84 1.24 10.74
N GLU A 102 17.48 1.52 12.00
CA GLU A 102 18.40 1.94 13.07
C GLU A 102 18.27 1.04 14.29
N THR A 103 17.03 0.79 14.72
CA THR A 103 16.67 -0.13 15.81
C THR A 103 15.56 -1.08 15.36
N CYS A 104 15.47 -2.23 16.03
CA CYS A 104 14.36 -3.16 15.85
C CYS A 104 13.90 -3.74 17.18
N GLN A 105 12.63 -4.08 17.23
CA GLN A 105 12.06 -4.95 18.24
C GLN A 105 11.98 -6.37 17.69
N ARG A 106 12.42 -7.35 18.48
CA ARG A 106 12.47 -8.76 18.10
C ARG A 106 11.74 -9.61 19.12
N LEU A 107 10.90 -10.51 18.63
CA LEU A 107 10.27 -11.52 19.45
C LEU A 107 11.26 -12.67 19.68
N THR A 108 11.60 -12.89 20.95
CA THR A 108 12.45 -13.99 21.43
C THR A 108 11.66 -14.86 22.41
N ASN A 109 12.27 -15.94 22.88
CA ASN A 109 11.68 -16.79 23.92
C ASN A 109 11.51 -16.06 25.27
N GLN A 110 12.17 -14.91 25.47
CA GLN A 110 12.09 -14.10 26.68
C GLN A 110 11.11 -12.92 26.54
N GLY A 111 10.45 -12.79 25.39
CA GLY A 111 9.52 -11.70 25.09
C GLY A 111 10.06 -10.80 23.97
N VAL A 112 9.70 -9.52 24.03
CA VAL A 112 10.13 -8.53 23.03
C VAL A 112 11.42 -7.86 23.49
N GLU A 113 12.48 -8.00 22.72
CA GLU A 113 13.80 -7.39 22.96
C GLU A 113 14.11 -6.30 21.93
N GLN A 114 14.86 -5.28 22.34
CA GLN A 114 15.32 -4.20 21.45
C GLN A 114 16.78 -4.45 21.01
N HIS A 115 17.04 -4.34 19.71
CA HIS A 115 18.37 -4.49 19.12
C HIS A 115 18.68 -3.37 18.11
N SER A 116 19.95 -3.27 17.70
CA SER A 116 20.33 -2.49 16.53
C SER A 116 19.81 -3.15 15.25
N CYS A 117 19.32 -2.35 14.30
CA CYS A 117 18.86 -2.78 12.99
C CYS A 117 19.77 -2.18 11.93
N PRO A 118 20.74 -2.90 11.35
CA PRO A 118 21.67 -2.34 10.36
C PRO A 118 21.06 -2.25 8.95
N SER A 119 19.73 -2.14 8.83
CA SER A 119 18.92 -2.34 7.61
C SER A 119 18.95 -3.78 7.05
N PRO A 120 18.00 -4.18 6.18
CA PRO A 120 17.94 -5.55 5.65
C PRO A 120 19.21 -6.02 4.94
N ASP A 121 19.93 -5.14 4.24
CA ASP A 121 21.10 -5.53 3.45
C ASP A 121 22.28 -6.03 4.30
N LEU A 122 22.33 -5.62 5.57
CA LEU A 122 23.41 -5.97 6.50
C LEU A 122 22.93 -6.81 7.68
N CYS A 123 21.62 -7.08 7.79
CA CYS A 123 21.05 -7.81 8.91
C CYS A 123 21.19 -9.32 8.70
N PRO A 124 21.83 -10.07 9.62
CA PRO A 124 21.96 -11.53 9.50
C PRO A 124 20.61 -12.27 9.44
N LEU A 125 19.56 -11.71 10.04
CA LEU A 125 18.21 -12.29 9.98
C LEU A 125 17.47 -11.99 8.67
N ALA A 126 17.97 -11.04 7.88
CA ALA A 126 17.38 -10.66 6.60
C ALA A 126 17.93 -11.45 5.41
N GLN A 127 18.83 -12.42 5.65
CA GLN A 127 19.38 -13.31 4.62
C GLN A 127 18.27 -13.87 3.72
N GLY A 128 18.53 -13.90 2.41
CA GLY A 128 17.54 -14.35 1.41
C GLY A 128 16.38 -13.37 1.19
N GLY A 129 16.51 -12.11 1.61
CA GLY A 129 15.46 -11.09 1.43
C GLY A 129 14.24 -11.31 2.35
N ASN A 130 14.46 -11.97 3.50
CA ASN A 130 13.37 -12.32 4.40
C ASN A 130 12.83 -11.15 5.22
N CYS A 131 13.65 -10.11 5.42
CA CYS A 131 13.20 -8.85 6.02
C CYS A 131 12.96 -7.83 4.89
N LYS A 132 11.73 -7.33 4.75
CA LYS A 132 11.34 -6.41 3.67
C LYS A 132 10.65 -5.17 4.25
N PRO A 133 10.68 -4.02 3.54
CA PRO A 133 9.81 -2.91 3.89
C PRO A 133 8.35 -3.35 3.78
N TYR A 134 7.54 -2.97 4.77
CA TYR A 134 6.13 -3.33 4.87
C TYR A 134 5.33 -2.09 5.24
N GLY A 135 4.54 -1.61 4.27
CA GLY A 135 3.68 -0.45 4.40
C GLY A 135 2.24 -0.87 4.70
N ARG A 136 1.62 -0.21 5.67
CA ARG A 136 0.21 -0.34 6.03
C ARG A 136 -0.41 1.05 6.02
N LEU A 137 -1.14 1.35 4.95
CA LEU A 137 -1.85 2.61 4.78
C LEU A 137 -3.31 2.41 5.20
N HIS A 138 -3.78 3.20 6.14
CA HIS A 138 -5.19 3.32 6.51
C HIS A 138 -5.79 4.55 5.82
N VAL A 139 -6.89 4.35 5.10
CA VAL A 139 -7.63 5.44 4.44
C VAL A 139 -9.13 5.26 4.65
N ASN A 140 -9.88 6.34 4.77
CA ASN A 140 -11.33 6.29 4.71
C ASN A 140 -11.79 6.44 3.25
N LEU A 141 -12.67 5.54 2.79
CA LEU A 141 -13.25 5.56 1.44
C LEU A 141 -14.76 5.83 1.46
N ASP A 142 -15.37 5.81 2.64
CA ASP A 142 -16.81 5.82 2.85
C ASP A 142 -17.17 6.92 3.87
N GLU A 143 -17.98 7.87 3.44
CA GLU A 143 -18.42 8.99 4.28
C GLU A 143 -19.50 8.58 5.29
N SER A 144 -20.07 7.37 5.19
CA SER A 144 -21.07 6.86 6.15
C SER A 144 -20.48 6.40 7.48
N ASP A 145 -19.19 6.04 7.50
CA ASP A 145 -18.42 5.75 8.72
C ASP A 145 -17.12 6.58 8.70
N GLU A 146 -17.13 7.73 9.37
CA GLU A 146 -16.03 8.70 9.34
C GLU A 146 -14.76 8.24 10.07
N LEU A 147 -14.83 7.19 10.90
CA LEU A 147 -13.67 6.67 11.65
C LEU A 147 -13.23 5.29 11.16
N GLY A 148 -14.04 4.63 10.34
CA GLY A 148 -13.71 3.39 9.67
C GLY A 148 -12.69 3.56 8.53
N THR A 149 -11.80 2.58 8.39
CA THR A 149 -10.70 2.60 7.43
C THR A 149 -10.70 1.38 6.51
N PHE A 150 -10.23 1.57 5.29
CA PHE A 150 -9.77 0.51 4.43
C PHE A 150 -8.24 0.45 4.51
N ILE A 151 -7.70 -0.75 4.62
CA ILE A 151 -6.26 -0.95 4.73
C ILE A 151 -5.66 -1.35 3.38
N PHE A 152 -4.64 -0.61 2.94
CA PHE A 152 -3.77 -0.98 1.83
C PHE A 152 -2.43 -1.46 2.38
N ARG A 153 -2.12 -2.75 2.17
CA ARG A 153 -0.88 -3.38 2.62
C ARG A 153 0.04 -3.59 1.42
N THR A 154 1.33 -3.31 1.57
CA THR A 154 2.27 -3.47 0.45
C THR A 154 3.71 -3.69 0.92
N THR A 155 4.45 -4.51 0.19
CA THR A 155 5.92 -4.61 0.25
C THR A 155 6.61 -3.79 -0.84
N GLY A 156 5.82 -3.14 -1.70
CA GLY A 156 6.30 -2.44 -2.88
C GLY A 156 6.97 -1.11 -2.53
N PHE A 157 8.30 -1.07 -2.64
CA PHE A 157 9.10 0.14 -2.35
C PHE A 157 8.59 1.40 -3.06
N ASN A 158 8.16 1.29 -4.33
CA ASN A 158 7.64 2.45 -5.07
C ASN A 158 6.35 3.01 -4.46
N SER A 159 5.43 2.15 -4.00
CA SER A 159 4.22 2.59 -3.30
C SER A 159 4.58 3.24 -1.97
N ILE A 160 5.36 2.55 -1.13
CA ILE A 160 5.74 3.05 0.22
C ILE A 160 6.42 4.41 0.13
N ARG A 161 7.45 4.54 -0.71
CA ARG A 161 8.20 5.80 -0.86
C ARG A 161 7.29 6.93 -1.35
N THR A 162 6.44 6.65 -2.35
CA THR A 162 5.59 7.68 -2.94
C THR A 162 4.52 8.13 -1.96
N LEU A 163 3.85 7.20 -1.29
CA LEU A 163 2.85 7.50 -0.28
C LEU A 163 3.44 8.30 0.88
N ALA A 164 4.57 7.88 1.44
CA ALA A 164 5.25 8.59 2.53
C ALA A 164 5.60 10.04 2.16
N ALA A 165 6.17 10.24 0.96
CA ALA A 165 6.49 11.58 0.46
C ALA A 165 5.24 12.43 0.26
N ARG A 166 4.18 11.88 -0.36
CA ARG A 166 2.93 12.61 -0.61
C ARG A 166 2.24 13.02 0.67
N LEU A 167 2.12 12.11 1.64
CA LEU A 167 1.52 12.40 2.95
C LEU A 167 2.28 13.53 3.65
N SER A 168 3.62 13.42 3.71
CA SER A 168 4.48 14.42 4.35
C SER A 168 4.36 15.79 3.67
N TYR A 169 4.38 15.82 2.32
CA TYR A 169 4.31 17.07 1.57
C TYR A 169 2.95 17.72 1.66
N TYR A 170 1.87 16.94 1.59
CA TYR A 170 0.52 17.48 1.75
C TYR A 170 0.27 17.99 3.16
N TYR A 171 0.75 17.28 4.19
CA TYR A 171 0.70 17.75 5.57
C TYR A 171 1.41 19.11 5.72
N ALA A 172 2.65 19.23 5.22
CA ALA A 172 3.39 20.48 5.29
C ALA A 172 2.75 21.61 4.48
N ALA A 173 2.29 21.32 3.26
CA ALA A 173 1.72 22.31 2.36
C ALA A 173 0.35 22.83 2.83
N SER A 174 -0.43 22.01 3.54
CA SER A 174 -1.76 22.39 4.06
C SER A 174 -1.71 22.98 5.47
N ASN A 175 -0.51 23.21 6.04
CA ASN A 175 -0.33 23.63 7.42
C ASN A 175 -0.99 22.67 8.43
N GLY A 176 -0.79 21.38 8.20
CA GLY A 176 -1.24 20.31 9.08
C GLY A 176 -2.71 19.92 8.93
N LEU A 177 -3.35 20.22 7.80
CA LEU A 177 -4.76 19.88 7.52
C LEU A 177 -4.90 18.68 6.59
N LEU A 178 -4.05 17.66 6.76
CA LEU A 178 -4.00 16.50 5.88
C LEU A 178 -5.33 15.73 5.83
N SER A 179 -6.04 15.58 6.96
CA SER A 179 -7.34 14.88 7.01
C SER A 179 -8.48 15.62 6.29
N CYS A 180 -8.31 16.93 6.06
CA CYS A 180 -9.29 17.78 5.38
C CYS A 180 -9.02 17.92 3.87
N LEU A 181 -7.91 17.38 3.34
CA LEU A 181 -7.59 17.50 1.92
C LEU A 181 -8.46 16.57 1.05
N PRO A 182 -8.94 17.05 -0.11
CA PRO A 182 -9.66 16.22 -1.07
C PRO A 182 -8.69 15.33 -1.85
N LEU A 183 -8.40 14.15 -1.31
CA LEU A 183 -7.41 13.22 -1.86
C LEU A 183 -8.06 12.02 -2.59
N GLN A 184 -7.21 11.32 -3.34
CA GLN A 184 -7.51 10.05 -4.00
C GLN A 184 -6.25 9.19 -4.10
N LEU A 185 -6.43 7.87 -4.05
CA LEU A 185 -5.38 6.92 -4.42
C LEU A 185 -5.44 6.67 -5.92
N THR A 186 -4.27 6.70 -6.58
CA THR A 186 -4.16 6.57 -8.03
C THR A 186 -3.10 5.53 -8.37
N LEU A 187 -3.40 4.65 -9.32
CA LEU A 187 -2.40 3.73 -9.87
C LEU A 187 -1.51 4.41 -10.89
N ARG A 188 -0.20 4.27 -10.70
CA ARG A 188 0.82 4.75 -11.62
C ARG A 188 1.59 3.56 -12.19
N GLY A 189 1.82 3.56 -13.49
CA GLY A 189 2.67 2.57 -14.17
C GLY A 189 4.12 3.05 -14.22
N LYS A 190 5.07 2.13 -14.01
CA LYS A 190 6.50 2.34 -14.26
C LYS A 190 7.12 1.07 -14.81
N SER A 191 8.00 1.19 -15.80
CA SER A 191 8.90 0.11 -16.20
C SER A 191 10.30 0.37 -15.63
N THR A 192 10.95 -0.68 -15.13
CA THR A 192 12.32 -0.61 -14.60
C THR A 192 13.19 -1.68 -15.23
N THR A 193 14.51 -1.54 -15.14
CA THR A 193 15.43 -2.61 -15.54
C THR A 193 15.20 -3.88 -14.73
N GLN A 194 14.91 -3.74 -13.43
CA GLN A 194 14.59 -4.85 -12.52
C GLN A 194 13.28 -5.57 -12.88
N SER A 195 12.35 -4.90 -13.57
CA SER A 195 11.11 -5.52 -14.05
C SER A 195 11.22 -6.07 -15.47
N TYR A 196 12.43 -6.20 -16.03
CA TYR A 196 12.66 -6.60 -17.42
C TYR A 196 11.87 -5.77 -18.44
N ARG A 197 11.67 -4.48 -18.12
CA ARG A 197 10.82 -3.52 -18.87
C ARG A 197 9.31 -3.84 -18.87
N THR A 198 8.86 -4.87 -18.15
CA THR A 198 7.44 -5.12 -17.91
C THR A 198 6.84 -3.98 -17.07
N PRO A 199 5.64 -3.47 -17.39
CA PRO A 199 4.96 -2.47 -16.58
C PRO A 199 4.70 -2.98 -15.16
N VAL A 200 5.07 -2.17 -14.16
CA VAL A 200 4.76 -2.40 -12.76
C VAL A 200 3.91 -1.24 -12.25
N TYR A 201 2.81 -1.57 -11.56
CA TYR A 201 1.93 -0.58 -10.98
C TYR A 201 2.25 -0.35 -9.51
N TYR A 202 2.13 0.90 -9.08
CA TYR A 202 2.27 1.31 -7.68
C TYR A 202 1.20 2.34 -7.34
N VAL A 203 0.93 2.48 -6.04
CA VAL A 203 -0.08 3.42 -5.53
C VAL A 203 0.58 4.76 -5.23
N ASP A 204 -0.03 5.83 -5.74
CA ASP A 204 0.28 7.23 -5.48
C ASP A 204 -0.91 7.88 -4.75
N LEU A 205 -0.64 8.93 -3.99
CA LEU A 205 -1.65 9.75 -3.32
C LEU A 205 -1.69 11.11 -4.01
N THR A 206 -2.83 11.45 -4.60
CA THR A 206 -3.01 12.67 -5.40
C THR A 206 -4.20 13.47 -4.91
N LEU A 207 -4.30 14.73 -5.32
CA LEU A 207 -5.54 15.50 -5.19
C LEU A 207 -6.60 14.90 -6.10
N ARG A 208 -7.89 15.10 -5.76
CA ARG A 208 -8.99 14.73 -6.66
C ARG A 208 -8.85 15.41 -8.02
N ASP A 209 -9.30 14.72 -9.06
CA ASP A 209 -9.22 15.21 -10.43
C ASP A 209 -9.87 16.61 -10.57
N GLY A 210 -9.18 17.52 -11.27
CA GLY A 210 -9.64 18.89 -11.47
C GLY A 210 -9.37 19.87 -10.32
N ILE A 211 -8.82 19.41 -9.19
CA ILE A 211 -8.47 20.26 -8.05
C ILE A 211 -6.96 20.51 -8.03
N ASN A 212 -6.57 21.79 -8.05
CA ASN A 212 -5.17 22.18 -7.85
C ASN A 212 -4.84 22.36 -6.36
N LEU A 213 -3.54 22.48 -6.03
CA LEU A 213 -3.10 22.55 -4.63
C LEU A 213 -3.66 23.75 -3.87
N GLN A 214 -3.75 24.92 -4.51
CA GLN A 214 -4.29 26.13 -3.87
C GLN A 214 -5.77 25.95 -3.51
N GLN A 215 -6.56 25.42 -4.44
CA GLN A 215 -7.97 25.10 -4.21
C GLN A 215 -8.14 24.04 -3.12
N ALA A 216 -7.30 22.99 -3.14
CA ALA A 216 -7.34 21.95 -2.12
C ALA A 216 -7.06 22.48 -0.72
N ILE A 217 -6.11 23.41 -0.58
CA ILE A 217 -5.81 24.06 0.70
C ILE A 217 -7.00 24.91 1.18
N GLN A 218 -7.65 25.67 0.29
CA GLN A 218 -8.84 26.43 0.64
C GLN A 218 -9.98 25.51 1.12
N ILE A 219 -10.25 24.44 0.37
CA ILE A 219 -11.24 23.42 0.75
C ILE A 219 -10.91 22.84 2.13
N ALA A 220 -9.64 22.51 2.39
CA ALA A 220 -9.22 21.96 3.67
C ALA A 220 -9.42 22.94 4.83
N GLN A 221 -9.17 24.24 4.62
CA GLN A 221 -9.42 25.28 5.61
C GLN A 221 -10.91 25.42 5.93
N ASP A 222 -11.77 25.41 4.91
CA ASP A 222 -13.22 25.51 5.07
C ASP A 222 -13.77 24.31 5.86
N ILE A 223 -13.35 23.09 5.48
CA ILE A 223 -13.71 21.85 6.19
C ILE A 223 -13.23 21.88 7.64
N HIS A 224 -11.99 22.33 7.88
CA HIS A 224 -11.43 22.43 9.23
C HIS A 224 -12.21 23.42 10.10
N GLN A 225 -12.57 24.58 9.55
CA GLN A 225 -13.36 25.57 10.28
C GLN A 225 -14.75 25.04 10.63
N GLN A 226 -15.43 24.39 9.68
CA GLN A 226 -16.74 23.79 9.91
C GLN A 226 -16.66 22.65 10.94
N SER A 227 -15.63 21.81 10.87
CA SER A 227 -15.39 20.70 11.80
C SER A 227 -15.13 21.21 13.22
N LYS A 228 -14.35 22.30 13.37
CA LYS A 228 -14.16 22.94 14.67
C LYS A 228 -15.46 23.51 15.23
N GLN A 229 -16.31 24.10 14.39
CA GLN A 229 -17.61 24.63 14.81
C GLN A 229 -18.58 23.54 15.26
N SER A 230 -18.51 22.35 14.68
CA SER A 230 -19.31 21.19 15.11
C SER A 230 -18.74 20.48 16.34
N GLY A 231 -17.55 20.87 16.81
CA GLY A 231 -16.89 20.31 17.99
C GLY A 231 -15.98 19.11 17.69
N PHE A 232 -15.67 18.83 16.43
CA PHE A 232 -14.72 17.78 16.06
C PHE A 232 -13.29 18.16 16.48
N ASN A 233 -12.64 17.27 17.25
CA ASN A 233 -11.32 17.50 17.80
C ASN A 233 -10.28 16.58 17.16
N GLN A 234 -9.73 17.02 16.03
CA GLN A 234 -8.71 16.29 15.29
C GLN A 234 -7.40 16.12 16.07
N GLU A 235 -6.98 17.13 16.86
CA GLU A 235 -5.74 17.05 17.64
C GLU A 235 -5.84 15.98 18.74
N ALA A 236 -7.00 15.90 19.43
CA ALA A 236 -7.24 14.85 20.40
C ALA A 236 -7.33 13.46 19.73
N LEU A 237 -7.94 13.37 18.55
CA LEU A 237 -8.01 12.13 17.78
C LEU A 237 -6.60 11.61 17.42
N ASP A 238 -5.75 12.47 16.86
CA ASP A 238 -4.35 12.16 16.55
C ASP A 238 -3.56 11.76 17.80
N GLY A 239 -3.76 12.49 18.91
CA GLY A 239 -3.14 12.18 20.21
C GLY A 239 -3.50 10.79 20.72
N MET A 240 -4.79 10.42 20.65
CA MET A 240 -5.27 9.10 21.06
C MET A 240 -4.74 8.00 20.15
N ALA A 241 -4.71 8.23 18.83
CA ALA A 241 -4.16 7.26 17.89
C ALA A 241 -2.66 7.02 18.12
N ARG A 242 -1.87 8.08 18.39
CA ARG A 242 -0.45 7.93 18.71
C ARG A 242 -0.21 7.05 19.95
N GLN A 243 -1.01 7.25 21.00
CA GLN A 243 -0.96 6.40 22.20
C GLN A 243 -1.39 4.97 21.90
N GLY A 244 -2.43 4.79 21.08
CA GLY A 244 -2.92 3.50 20.62
C GLY A 244 -1.89 2.69 19.84
N PHE A 245 -1.23 3.32 18.88
CA PHE A 245 -0.22 2.69 18.04
C PHE A 245 1.08 2.36 18.76
N ALA A 246 1.41 3.07 19.85
CA ALA A 246 2.58 2.74 20.68
C ALA A 246 2.53 1.30 21.20
N ASN A 247 1.33 0.72 21.36
CA ASN A 247 1.11 -0.65 21.78
C ASN A 247 1.03 -1.66 20.60
N ALA A 248 1.04 -1.19 19.35
CA ALA A 248 0.65 -1.95 18.14
C ALA A 248 1.82 -2.53 17.33
N GLN A 249 3.01 -2.71 17.92
CA GLN A 249 4.21 -3.07 17.14
C GLN A 249 4.19 -4.52 16.62
N PHE A 250 3.63 -5.46 17.38
CA PHE A 250 3.50 -6.88 16.99
C PHE A 250 2.07 -7.29 16.65
N GLU A 251 1.13 -6.34 16.61
CA GLU A 251 -0.25 -6.64 16.21
C GLU A 251 -0.32 -6.92 14.72
N VAL A 252 -0.25 -8.20 14.39
CA VAL A 252 -0.79 -8.78 13.17
C VAL A 252 -1.73 -9.86 13.65
N ASN A 253 -3.02 -9.75 13.30
CA ASN A 253 -3.98 -10.81 13.57
C ASN A 253 -3.40 -12.11 12.98
N ALA A 254 -3.29 -13.16 13.79
CA ALA A 254 -2.64 -14.41 13.38
C ALA A 254 -3.29 -15.02 12.13
N GLU A 255 -4.59 -14.80 11.91
CA GLU A 255 -5.30 -15.24 10.70
C GLU A 255 -4.92 -14.40 9.47
N GLU A 256 -4.74 -13.08 9.62
CA GLU A 256 -4.26 -12.23 8.52
C GLU A 256 -2.78 -12.48 8.20
N GLY A 257 -2.00 -12.95 9.18
CA GLY A 257 -0.57 -13.20 9.07
C GLY A 257 -0.21 -14.28 8.04
N LEU A 258 -1.01 -15.33 7.92
CA LEU A 258 -0.73 -16.45 7.00
C LEU A 258 -0.91 -16.05 5.53
N ASP A 259 -1.99 -15.36 5.21
CA ASP A 259 -2.20 -14.78 3.88
C ASP A 259 -1.10 -13.77 3.53
N LEU A 260 -0.65 -13.00 4.53
CA LEU A 260 0.45 -12.06 4.36
C LEU A 260 1.74 -12.76 4.00
N VAL A 261 2.08 -13.89 4.64
CA VAL A 261 3.30 -14.65 4.35
C VAL A 261 3.34 -15.14 2.90
N GLU A 262 2.21 -15.61 2.35
CA GLU A 262 2.15 -16.04 0.94
C GLU A 262 2.53 -14.90 -0.01
N GLU A 263 1.96 -13.70 0.18
CA GLU A 263 2.29 -12.51 -0.62
C GLU A 263 3.70 -11.95 -0.33
N PHE A 264 4.18 -12.12 0.90
CA PHE A 264 5.44 -11.54 1.37
C PHE A 264 6.67 -12.32 0.89
N TYR A 265 6.56 -13.65 0.76
CA TYR A 265 7.71 -14.52 0.43
C TYR A 265 7.69 -15.11 -0.98
N SER A 266 6.61 -14.94 -1.75
CA SER A 266 6.49 -15.46 -3.12
C SER A 266 7.59 -14.99 -4.08
N ASP A 267 8.15 -13.78 -3.89
CA ASP A 267 9.24 -13.26 -4.75
C ASP A 267 10.55 -14.05 -4.60
N ALA A 268 10.77 -14.74 -3.48
CA ALA A 268 12.00 -15.49 -3.25
C ALA A 268 12.08 -16.74 -4.15
N ASP A 269 10.94 -17.37 -4.45
CA ASP A 269 10.88 -18.59 -5.25
C ASP A 269 11.11 -18.36 -6.75
N GLU A 270 10.90 -17.14 -7.26
CA GLU A 270 11.23 -16.80 -8.66
C GLU A 270 12.74 -16.68 -8.89
N THR A 271 13.50 -16.24 -7.88
CA THR A 271 14.96 -16.12 -8.00
C THR A 271 15.68 -17.46 -7.96
N VAL A 272 15.11 -18.48 -7.31
CA VAL A 272 15.73 -19.82 -7.19
C VAL A 272 15.40 -20.70 -8.40
N ASN A 273 14.21 -20.56 -8.99
CA ASN A 273 13.81 -21.41 -10.14
C ASN A 273 14.32 -20.93 -11.51
N GLN A 274 14.82 -19.71 -11.65
CA GLN A 274 15.41 -19.22 -12.91
C GLN A 274 16.93 -19.45 -13.02
N GLY A 275 17.57 -19.95 -11.96
CA GLY A 275 19.02 -20.19 -11.93
C GLY A 275 19.51 -21.53 -12.51
N VAL A 276 18.61 -22.43 -12.94
CA VAL A 276 18.98 -23.83 -13.28
C VAL A 276 18.95 -24.13 -14.79
N GLU A 277 18.42 -23.26 -15.66
CA GLU A 277 18.26 -23.58 -17.09
C GLU A 277 19.17 -22.85 -18.10
N GLN A 278 20.16 -22.07 -17.67
CA GLN A 278 21.06 -21.41 -18.64
C GLN A 278 22.54 -21.72 -18.41
N THR A 279 22.87 -23.00 -18.51
CA THR A 279 24.23 -23.42 -18.87
C THR A 279 24.20 -24.38 -20.06
N GLN A 280 23.64 -23.95 -21.21
CA GLN A 280 24.02 -24.46 -22.53
C GLN A 280 23.28 -23.68 -23.65
N SER A 281 24.01 -23.41 -24.73
CA SER A 281 23.56 -22.84 -26.02
C SER A 281 23.65 -21.31 -26.23
N ILE A 282 24.87 -20.78 -26.11
CA ILE A 282 25.30 -19.69 -27.01
C ILE A 282 25.61 -20.33 -28.37
N ALA A 283 24.65 -20.35 -29.30
CA ALA A 283 24.90 -20.34 -30.76
C ALA A 283 23.60 -20.35 -31.58
N ARG A 284 23.46 -19.36 -32.48
CA ARG A 284 22.61 -19.31 -33.69
C ARG A 284 21.09 -19.35 -33.49
N ALA A 285 20.39 -18.27 -33.84
CA ALA A 285 19.94 -17.97 -35.21
C ALA A 285 18.87 -16.86 -35.22
N LYS A 286 18.76 -16.21 -36.38
CA LYS A 286 17.95 -15.02 -36.70
C LYS A 286 16.44 -15.30 -36.80
N ALA A 287 15.68 -14.23 -36.56
CA ALA A 287 14.41 -13.83 -37.17
C ALA A 287 13.10 -14.59 -36.85
N LYS A 288 12.17 -13.90 -36.18
CA LYS A 288 10.94 -13.33 -36.78
C LYS A 288 10.08 -12.68 -35.68
N SER A 289 9.90 -11.36 -35.77
CA SER A 289 8.93 -10.60 -34.97
C SER A 289 7.54 -10.72 -35.60
N LYS A 290 6.54 -11.09 -34.79
CA LYS A 290 5.12 -10.79 -35.08
C LYS A 290 4.64 -9.77 -34.03
N PRO A 291 4.00 -8.66 -34.43
CA PRO A 291 3.40 -7.72 -33.50
C PRO A 291 1.94 -8.13 -33.22
N ASN A 292 1.49 -8.00 -31.98
CA ASN A 292 0.28 -7.25 -31.62
C ASN A 292 -0.18 -7.53 -30.19
N GLN A 293 -0.32 -6.42 -29.43
CA GLN A 293 -1.37 -6.09 -28.45
C GLN A 293 -0.94 -4.90 -27.53
N GLY A 294 -0.02 -4.03 -27.98
CA GLY A 294 0.48 -2.91 -27.17
C GLY A 294 0.00 -1.51 -27.57
N GLU A 295 -0.62 -1.34 -28.74
CA GLU A 295 -0.85 0.02 -29.30
C GLU A 295 -1.93 0.81 -28.55
N GLY A 296 -3.02 0.17 -28.11
CA GLY A 296 -4.06 0.85 -27.34
C GLY A 296 -3.58 1.35 -25.98
N PHE A 297 -2.75 0.56 -25.29
CA PHE A 297 -2.21 0.89 -23.98
C PHE A 297 -1.21 2.04 -24.01
N VAL A 298 -0.37 2.09 -25.06
CA VAL A 298 0.58 3.18 -25.26
C VAL A 298 -0.15 4.49 -25.60
N GLN A 299 -1.24 4.43 -26.38
CA GLN A 299 -2.05 5.61 -26.70
C GLN A 299 -2.77 6.18 -25.47
N GLU A 300 -3.36 5.34 -24.60
CA GLU A 300 -3.98 5.79 -23.35
C GLU A 300 -2.95 6.45 -22.40
N MET A 301 -1.76 5.86 -22.25
CA MET A 301 -0.68 6.47 -21.46
C MET A 301 -0.18 7.79 -22.05
N GLN A 302 -0.03 7.86 -23.37
CA GLN A 302 0.37 9.10 -24.05
C GLN A 302 -0.69 10.20 -23.89
N GLN A 303 -1.98 9.86 -23.89
CA GLN A 303 -3.05 10.81 -23.59
C GLN A 303 -3.01 11.28 -22.13
N GLY A 304 -2.80 10.38 -21.16
CA GLY A 304 -2.64 10.74 -19.75
C GLY A 304 -1.42 11.62 -19.46
N LEU A 305 -0.30 11.35 -20.14
CA LEU A 305 0.91 12.18 -20.08
C LEU A 305 0.69 13.55 -20.73
N LYS A 306 0.00 13.62 -21.88
CA LYS A 306 -0.36 14.90 -22.54
C LYS A 306 -1.33 15.75 -21.70
N GLY A 307 -2.24 15.12 -20.96
CA GLY A 307 -3.12 15.82 -20.01
C GLY A 307 -2.35 16.42 -18.84
N SER A 308 -1.31 15.73 -18.35
CA SER A 308 -0.48 16.20 -17.23
C SER A 308 0.45 17.37 -17.59
N VAL A 309 0.80 17.53 -18.87
CA VAL A 309 1.70 18.61 -19.35
C VAL A 309 0.94 19.90 -19.71
N ARG A 310 -0.39 19.86 -19.89
CA ARG A 310 -1.19 21.03 -20.31
C ARG A 310 -1.69 21.93 -19.17
N ALA A 311 -1.42 21.61 -17.91
CA ALA A 311 -1.88 22.40 -16.76
C ALA A 311 -0.91 23.50 -16.28
N VAL A 312 0.04 23.91 -17.12
CA VAL A 312 0.93 25.06 -16.85
C VAL A 312 0.93 25.96 -18.07
N ASN A 313 -0.08 26.82 -18.15
CA ASN A 313 -0.08 28.11 -18.85
C ASN A 313 -1.26 28.93 -18.33
#